data_AF-A0A7C4FSL1-F1
#
_entry.id   AF-A0A7C4FSL1-F1
#
_cell.length_a   1.000
_cell.length_b   1.000
_cell.length_c   1.000
_cell.angle_alpha   90.00
_cell.angle_beta   90.00
_cell.angle_gamma   90.00
#
_symmetry.space_group_name_H-M   'P 1'
#
loop_
_entity.id
_entity.type
_entity.pdbx_description
1 polymer ?
#
loop_
_entity_poly.entity_id
_entity_poly.type
_entity_poly.pdbx_seq_one_letter_code
_entity_poly.pdbx_strand_id
1 'polypeptide(L)' 'SIQLAVLIDRGHRELPISADYVGRNIPTARKEWIKVEIKELDGIDRVSIAEEVE' A
#
# COMPACT_ATOMS: atom_id res chain seq x y z
N SER A 1 -0.91 13.48 -20.51
CA SER A 1 -1.56 12.46 -19.66
C SER A 1 -0.89 12.50 -18.30
N ILE A 2 -1.65 12.41 -17.21
CA ILE A 2 -1.11 12.20 -15.85
C ILE A 2 -1.49 10.78 -15.48
N GLN A 3 -0.55 10.02 -14.92
CA GLN A 3 -0.76 8.64 -14.52
C GLN A 3 -0.26 8.40 -13.09
N LEU A 4 -0.85 7.42 -12.41
CA LEU A 4 -0.51 7.02 -11.05
C LEU A 4 -0.02 5.57 -11.03
N ALA A 5 1.22 5.37 -10.62
CA ALA A 5 1.78 4.06 -10.32
C ALA A 5 1.89 3.88 -8.80
N VAL A 6 1.42 2.75 -8.29
CA VAL A 6 1.52 2.40 -6.86
C VAL A 6 2.11 1.01 -6.71
N LEU A 7 2.91 0.81 -5.65
CA LEU A 7 3.43 -0.51 -5.31
C LEU A 7 2.30 -1.41 -4.79
N ILE A 8 1.49 -0.90 -3.86
CA ILE A 8 0.39 -1.61 -3.22
C ILE A 8 -0.90 -0.80 -3.34
N ASP A 9 -1.99 -1.44 -3.76
CA ASP A 9 -3.36 -0.93 -3.59
C ASP A 9 -4.03 -1.68 -2.43
N ARG A 10 -4.35 -0.95 -1.35
CA ARG A 10 -4.98 -1.49 -0.13
C ARG A 10 -6.52 -1.43 -0.14
N GLY A 11 -7.12 -0.86 -1.19
CA GLY A 11 -8.55 -0.57 -1.23
C GLY A 11 -8.96 0.61 -0.34
N HIS A 12 -10.23 0.59 0.12
CA HIS A 12 -10.84 1.62 0.99
C HIS A 12 -10.77 3.05 0.46
N ARG A 13 -10.96 3.22 -0.86
CA ARG A 13 -10.99 4.53 -1.52
C ARG A 13 -12.14 5.39 -0.95
N GLU A 14 -11.83 6.64 -0.63
CA GLU A 14 -12.82 7.66 -0.20
C GLU A 14 -13.07 8.72 -1.28
N LEU A 15 -12.34 8.65 -2.40
CA LEU A 15 -12.45 9.51 -3.57
C LEU A 15 -12.45 8.65 -4.85
N PRO A 16 -12.96 9.16 -5.98
CA PRO A 16 -12.97 8.44 -7.26
C PRO A 16 -11.59 8.46 -7.95
N ILE A 17 -10.56 7.96 -7.26
CA ILE A 17 -9.18 7.88 -7.75
C ILE A 17 -8.77 6.40 -7.84
N SER A 18 -8.17 6.00 -8.96
CA SER A 18 -7.55 4.69 -9.17
C SER A 18 -6.15 4.84 -9.75
N ALA A 19 -5.29 3.85 -9.48
CA ALA A 19 -3.96 3.79 -10.09
C ALA A 19 -4.05 3.15 -11.48
N ASP A 20 -3.23 3.63 -12.42
CA ASP A 20 -3.08 3.03 -13.74
C ASP A 20 -2.23 1.75 -13.68
N TYR A 21 -1.28 1.72 -12.73
CA TYR A 21 -0.36 0.61 -12.53
C TYR A 21 -0.33 0.24 -11.05
N VAL A 22 -0.55 -1.05 -10.77
CA VAL A 22 -0.57 -1.59 -9.41
C VAL A 22 0.41 -2.76 -9.35
N GLY A 23 1.41 -2.69 -8.46
CA GLY A 23 2.32 -3.81 -8.22
C GLY A 23 1.58 -5.02 -7.63
N ARG A 24 0.81 -4.79 -6.55
CA ARG A 24 -0.07 -5.82 -5.96
C ARG A 24 -1.32 -5.22 -5.31
N ASN A 25 -2.45 -5.90 -5.51
CA ASN A 25 -3.68 -5.64 -4.77
C ASN A 25 -3.69 -6.48 -3.48
N ILE A 26 -3.87 -5.83 -2.34
CA ILE A 26 -3.91 -6.48 -1.04
C ILE A 26 -5.18 -6.00 -0.31
N PRO A 27 -6.24 -6.82 -0.24
CA PRO A 27 -7.40 -6.51 0.60
C PRO A 27 -6.96 -6.39 2.06
N THR A 28 -7.39 -5.32 2.72
CA THR A 28 -7.10 -5.07 4.14
C THR A 28 -8.40 -4.83 4.90
N ALA A 29 -8.40 -5.02 6.22
CA ALA A 29 -9.41 -4.46 7.10
C ALA A 29 -9.15 -2.96 7.36
N ARG A 30 -10.14 -2.23 7.87
CA ARG A 30 -9.98 -0.81 8.22
C ARG A 30 -8.95 -0.56 9.34
N LYS A 31 -8.78 -1.53 10.25
CA LYS A 31 -7.79 -1.48 11.34
C LYS A 31 -6.38 -1.91 10.92
N GLU A 32 -6.23 -2.50 9.74
CA GLU A 32 -4.94 -2.93 9.22
C GLU A 32 -4.27 -1.81 8.43
N TRP A 33 -2.93 -1.77 8.47
CA TRP A 33 -2.10 -0.84 7.72
C TRP A 33 -0.99 -1.57 6.95
N ILE A 34 -0.60 -0.99 5.81
CA ILE A 34 0.49 -1.51 4.98
C ILE A 34 1.76 -0.76 5.37
N LYS A 35 2.78 -1.49 5.82
CA LYS A 35 4.14 -0.96 5.98
C LYS A 35 4.98 -1.35 4.78
N VAL A 36 5.51 -0.35 4.09
CA VAL A 36 6.47 -0.51 3.00
C VAL A 36 7.84 -0.10 3.53
N GLU A 37 8.80 -1.00 3.43
CA GLU A 37 10.20 -0.80 3.78
C GLU A 37 11.03 -0.94 2.51
N ILE A 38 11.89 0.03 2.25
CA ILE A 38 12.79 0.02 1.08
C ILE A 38 14.24 0.07 1.53
N LYS A 39 15.12 -0.64 0.83
CA LYS A 39 16.52 -0.79 1.22
C LYS A 39 17.26 0.53 1.44
N GLU A 40 16.94 1.56 0.68
CA GLU A 40 17.57 2.88 0.75
C GLU A 40 17.27 3.64 2.05
N LEU A 41 16.13 3.35 2.69
CA LEU A 41 15.68 4.03 3.91
C LEU A 41 15.75 3.11 5.14
N ASP A 42 15.40 1.84 4.96
CA ASP A 42 15.19 0.87 6.05
C ASP A 42 16.25 -0.25 6.07
N GLY A 43 17.10 -0.33 5.04
CA GLY A 43 18.13 -1.37 4.91
C GLY A 43 17.60 -2.74 4.42
N ILE A 44 16.30 -2.86 4.14
CA ILE A 44 15.65 -4.06 3.64
C ILE A 44 14.48 -3.73 2.71
N ASP A 45 14.25 -4.57 1.69
CA ASP A 45 13.05 -4.50 0.87
C ASP A 45 11.97 -5.42 1.45
N ARG A 46 10.86 -4.85 1.92
CA ARG A 46 9.75 -5.62 2.50
C ARG A 46 8.43 -4.85 2.43
N VAL A 47 7.35 -5.60 2.21
CA VAL A 47 5.98 -5.11 2.43
C VAL A 47 5.32 -6.01 3.46
N SER A 48 4.71 -5.42 4.49
CA SER A 48 4.00 -6.16 5.55
C SER A 48 2.64 -5.55 5.86
N ILE A 49 1.72 -6.39 6.34
CA ILE A 49 0.43 -5.98 6.90
C ILE A 49 0.58 -6.04 8.42
N ALA A 50 0.18 -4.98 9.10
CA ALA A 50 0.13 -4.92 10.55
C ALA A 50 -1.26 -4.46 11.01
N GLU A 51 -1.63 -4.83 12.23
CA GLU A 51 -2.86 -4.42 12.90
C GLU A 51 -2.45 -3.73 14.22
N GLU A 52 -3.15 -2.66 14.61
CA GLU A 52 -2.98 -2.09 15.94
C GLU A 52 -3.41 -3.14 16.98
N VAL A 53 -2.47 -3.54 17.84
CA VAL A 53 -2.78 -4.34 19.02
C VAL A 53 -3.19 -3.35 20.11
N GLU A 54 -4.48 -3.33 20.45
CA GLU A 54 -5.01 -2.62 21.64
C GLU A 54 -4.37 -3.16 22.94
#